data_AF-A0A960EWZ8-F1
#
_entry.id   AF-A0A960EWZ8-F1
#
_cell.length_a   1.000
_cell.length_b   1.000
_cell.length_c   1.000
_cell.angle_alpha   90.00
_cell.angle_beta   90.00
_cell.angle_gamma   90.00
#
_symmetry.space_group_name_H-M   'P 1'
#
loop_
_entity.id
_entity.type
_entity.pdbx_description
1 polymer ?
#
loop_
_entity_poly.entity_id
_entity_poly.type
_entity_poly.pdbx_seq_one_letter_code
_entity_poly.pdbx_strand_id
1 'polypeptide(L)'
;MTATRSSRKGGTAKKAPAKQTASRSGSGRKPSSKRTPPPPPPTGWERFVASLREASRGHGADFAGLFLAVVGVVAGLGIYLRAGGPVGRGVSDLMGTLFGAARVVAPVLLVLVGVLLVRGIPEPNPEPADESAEGSPASAPVGRFALGGTLVAVAILGLLHMLRGAPDFGAGRDEVADAAGTVGRLIGQPLVNALGDAGAYAVLVALGVAGALVLTRTTISAVASRTAAGVVAGARPVGGAARRVMDHLFELGDADGDTEQAPVFQGPEDLASPAEPYDQDEVEQEPPAKPKRTRKPRAAAVADPELPPEQLEIELPPGTKASTWKLPSPSLLERSGSQSVDRAAVEETGRRLEHALAEHGVETRLVGMTVGPTVTRFELELGPGVKVARVTSLHKDIAYAMATPDVRILAPIPGKQAIGVEIPNVRKQLVTVGDILTSAEARAATHPLEVAIGRDIDGKAIMANLAAMPHILIAGATGAGKSSCLNSLLTSILMRSTPDQVRMILVDPKRVEMGQYNKLPHLLTEVVTVPKKAANALAWAVREMERRYDLLAECGFRDITGYNAAYDRGELNDPNAELLGEDAESVTNYERMPFILVVIDELADLMMVAARDV
;
A
#
# COMPACT_ATOMS: atom_id res chain seq x y z
N MET A 1 -48.94 51.43 -13.74
CA MET A 1 -48.24 52.64 -14.21
C MET A 1 -46.97 52.18 -14.91
N THR A 2 -47.01 52.03 -16.24
CA THR A 2 -46.43 52.98 -17.22
C THR A 2 -44.88 53.02 -17.13
N ALA A 3 -44.09 52.80 -18.17
CA ALA A 3 -44.37 52.81 -19.60
C ALA A 3 -43.18 52.25 -20.43
N THR A 4 -43.52 51.59 -21.56
CA THR A 4 -43.02 51.78 -22.95
C THR A 4 -41.51 51.81 -23.25
N ARG A 5 -40.99 51.26 -24.38
CA ARG A 5 -41.43 51.33 -25.80
C ARG A 5 -40.52 50.37 -26.61
N SER A 6 -41.03 49.39 -27.38
CA SER A 6 -41.32 49.40 -28.84
C SER A 6 -40.12 49.85 -29.73
N SER A 7 -39.71 49.21 -30.84
CA SER A 7 -40.45 48.42 -31.84
C SER A 7 -39.56 47.72 -32.89
N ARG A 8 -40.01 46.55 -33.40
CA ARG A 8 -40.18 46.10 -34.84
C ARG A 8 -38.97 46.08 -35.81
N LYS A 9 -38.87 45.23 -36.85
CA LYS A 9 -39.77 44.34 -37.65
C LYS A 9 -38.88 43.43 -38.55
N GLY A 10 -39.19 42.15 -38.81
CA GLY A 10 -39.88 41.61 -40.01
C GLY A 10 -39.14 40.32 -40.46
N GLY A 11 -39.71 39.12 -40.71
CA GLY A 11 -40.81 38.69 -41.60
C GLY A 11 -40.21 38.24 -42.95
N THR A 12 -40.40 37.06 -43.58
CA THR A 12 -41.45 36.01 -43.53
C THR A 12 -41.14 34.84 -44.52
N ALA A 13 -41.51 33.60 -44.12
CA ALA A 13 -42.22 32.51 -44.87
C ALA A 13 -41.55 31.68 -46.01
N LYS A 14 -41.51 30.32 -45.99
CA LYS A 14 -42.51 29.21 -46.24
C LYS A 14 -43.11 29.23 -47.68
N LYS A 15 -43.30 28.14 -48.46
CA LYS A 15 -43.62 26.70 -48.25
C LYS A 15 -43.50 25.87 -49.59
N ALA A 16 -43.59 24.53 -49.48
CA ALA A 16 -43.47 23.35 -50.41
C ALA A 16 -44.54 23.23 -51.58
N PRO A 17 -44.77 22.12 -52.38
CA PRO A 17 -44.35 20.67 -52.30
C PRO A 17 -44.14 19.80 -53.61
N ALA A 18 -43.77 18.49 -53.44
CA ALA A 18 -43.89 17.19 -54.21
C ALA A 18 -43.82 17.12 -55.79
N LYS A 19 -43.32 16.10 -56.53
CA LYS A 19 -43.19 14.61 -56.44
C LYS A 19 -42.32 14.05 -57.63
N GLN A 20 -41.90 12.76 -57.55
CA GLN A 20 -41.56 11.77 -58.63
C GLN A 20 -40.11 11.39 -59.07
N THR A 21 -39.90 10.05 -59.11
CA THR A 21 -39.15 9.15 -60.03
C THR A 21 -37.62 8.85 -59.94
N ALA A 22 -37.35 7.56 -59.64
CA ALA A 22 -36.54 6.54 -60.34
C ALA A 22 -34.98 6.60 -60.50
N SER A 23 -34.38 5.49 -60.04
CA SER A 23 -33.18 4.76 -60.53
C SER A 23 -31.78 5.39 -60.47
N ARG A 24 -30.86 4.77 -59.72
CA ARG A 24 -29.69 4.01 -60.23
C ARG A 24 -28.67 3.69 -59.12
N SER A 25 -28.13 2.49 -59.20
CA SER A 25 -27.04 1.92 -58.43
C SER A 25 -25.72 2.70 -58.56
N GLY A 26 -25.01 2.88 -57.44
CA GLY A 26 -23.64 3.39 -57.42
C GLY A 26 -22.93 3.03 -56.12
N SER A 27 -21.86 2.24 -56.23
CA SER A 27 -21.04 1.67 -55.16
C SER A 27 -20.51 2.70 -54.15
N GLY A 28 -20.71 2.43 -52.86
CA GLY A 28 -20.10 3.20 -51.77
C GLY A 28 -18.59 2.98 -51.68
N ARG A 29 -17.81 4.04 -51.91
CA ARG A 29 -16.36 4.10 -51.69
C ARG A 29 -16.10 4.68 -50.28
N LYS A 30 -15.42 3.92 -49.41
CA LYS A 30 -14.97 4.37 -48.07
C LYS A 30 -13.98 5.55 -48.17
N PRO A 31 -13.96 6.51 -47.22
CA PRO A 31 -13.01 7.61 -47.22
C PRO A 31 -11.62 7.16 -46.72
N SER A 32 -10.56 7.60 -47.41
CA SER A 32 -9.16 7.36 -47.06
C SER A 32 -8.66 8.29 -45.95
N SER A 33 -7.94 7.73 -44.97
CA SER A 33 -7.24 8.45 -43.89
C SER A 33 -6.17 9.40 -44.43
N LYS A 34 -6.18 10.66 -43.97
CA LYS A 34 -5.09 11.62 -44.21
C LYS A 34 -3.84 11.19 -43.40
N ARG A 35 -2.72 10.97 -44.10
CA ARG A 35 -1.38 10.77 -43.51
C ARG A 35 -0.81 12.12 -43.05
N THR A 36 -0.33 12.19 -41.81
CA THR A 36 0.46 13.30 -41.26
C THR A 36 1.89 13.27 -41.85
N PRO A 37 2.50 14.43 -42.19
CA PRO A 37 3.88 14.45 -42.71
C PRO A 37 4.93 14.12 -41.62
N PRO A 38 6.10 13.57 -42.00
CA PRO A 38 7.16 13.24 -41.05
C PRO A 38 7.84 14.51 -40.48
N PRO A 39 8.37 14.44 -39.24
CA PRO A 39 9.04 15.58 -38.61
C PRO A 39 10.36 15.94 -39.33
N PRO A 40 10.78 17.22 -39.28
CA PRO A 40 12.02 17.67 -39.90
C PRO A 40 13.25 17.00 -39.25
N PRO A 41 14.36 16.84 -40.00
CA PRO A 41 15.56 16.21 -39.47
C PRO A 41 16.16 17.04 -38.33
N PRO A 42 16.74 16.38 -37.30
CA PRO A 42 17.26 17.07 -36.14
C PRO A 42 18.39 18.04 -36.53
N THR A 43 18.37 19.22 -35.90
CA THR A 43 19.38 20.27 -36.04
C THR A 43 20.73 19.82 -35.49
N GLY A 44 21.83 20.47 -35.91
CA GLY A 44 23.19 20.08 -35.52
C GLY A 44 23.41 19.99 -34.00
N TRP A 45 22.72 20.84 -33.24
CA TRP A 45 22.69 20.80 -31.78
C TRP A 45 22.03 19.54 -31.22
N GLU A 46 20.91 19.12 -31.79
CA GLU A 46 20.19 17.92 -31.35
C GLU A 46 20.98 16.64 -31.64
N ARG A 47 21.72 16.61 -32.76
CA ARG A 47 22.64 15.49 -33.07
C ARG A 47 23.83 15.46 -32.13
N PHE A 48 24.35 16.62 -31.75
CA PHE A 48 25.45 16.73 -30.78
C PHE A 48 25.00 16.31 -29.37
N VAL A 49 23.81 16.74 -28.93
CA VAL A 49 23.23 16.31 -27.64
C VAL A 49 22.90 14.80 -27.66
N ALA A 50 22.41 14.28 -28.78
CA ALA A 50 22.15 12.85 -28.94
C ALA A 50 23.43 12.01 -28.91
N SER A 51 24.51 12.46 -29.56
CA SER A 51 25.81 11.76 -29.54
C SER A 51 26.48 11.83 -28.17
N LEU A 52 26.34 12.94 -27.45
CA LEU A 52 26.75 13.05 -26.03
C LEU A 52 25.94 12.11 -25.12
N ARG A 53 24.65 11.95 -25.39
CA ARG A 53 23.76 11.05 -24.64
C ARG A 53 24.04 9.57 -24.92
N GLU A 54 24.45 9.24 -26.15
CA GLU A 54 24.91 7.89 -26.50
C GLU A 54 26.31 7.60 -25.93
N ALA A 55 27.23 8.57 -25.96
CA ALA A 55 28.56 8.43 -25.37
C ALA A 55 28.54 8.36 -23.83
N SER A 56 27.51 8.89 -23.18
CA SER A 56 27.34 8.87 -21.71
C SER A 56 26.53 7.67 -21.18
N ARG A 57 26.04 6.77 -22.05
CA ARG A 57 25.38 5.53 -21.62
C ARG A 57 26.40 4.63 -20.90
N GLY A 58 26.24 4.50 -19.58
CA GLY A 58 27.04 3.62 -18.72
C GLY A 58 27.96 4.33 -17.71
N HIS A 59 28.31 5.60 -17.93
CA HIS A 59 29.23 6.37 -17.08
C HIS A 59 28.61 7.67 -16.56
N GLY A 60 27.27 7.77 -16.56
CA GLY A 60 26.56 9.01 -16.22
C GLY A 60 26.89 9.56 -14.83
N ALA A 61 27.12 8.68 -13.84
CA ALA A 61 27.52 9.08 -12.49
C ALA A 61 28.96 9.62 -12.45
N ASP A 62 29.88 9.02 -13.21
CA ASP A 62 31.28 9.45 -13.28
C ASP A 62 31.43 10.80 -13.98
N PHE A 63 30.70 11.01 -15.08
CA PHE A 63 30.67 12.30 -15.77
C PHE A 63 30.00 13.40 -14.93
N ALA A 64 28.89 13.08 -14.26
CA ALA A 64 28.23 14.02 -13.36
C ALA A 64 29.11 14.37 -12.15
N GLY A 65 29.80 13.38 -11.57
CA GLY A 65 30.71 13.56 -10.45
C GLY A 65 31.94 14.39 -10.82
N LEU A 66 32.57 14.10 -11.97
CA LEU A 66 33.70 14.87 -12.49
C LEU A 66 33.28 16.32 -12.81
N PHE A 67 32.13 16.51 -13.43
CA PHE A 67 31.58 17.84 -13.70
C PHE A 67 31.36 18.63 -12.41
N LEU A 68 30.76 18.01 -11.38
CA LEU A 68 30.51 18.64 -10.09
C LEU A 68 31.82 19.01 -9.37
N ALA A 69 32.83 18.14 -9.45
CA ALA A 69 34.16 18.41 -8.91
C ALA A 69 34.85 19.59 -9.61
N VAL A 70 34.78 19.66 -10.95
CA VAL A 70 35.33 20.78 -11.72
C VAL A 70 34.63 22.09 -11.37
N VAL A 71 33.29 22.09 -11.28
CA VAL A 71 32.52 23.26 -10.86
C VAL A 71 32.90 23.70 -9.44
N GLY A 72 33.07 22.74 -8.52
CA GLY A 72 33.51 23.02 -7.15
C GLY A 72 34.91 23.64 -7.09
N VAL A 73 35.86 23.14 -7.88
CA VAL A 73 37.23 23.71 -7.96
C VAL A 73 37.21 25.12 -8.53
N VAL A 74 36.45 25.37 -9.62
CA VAL A 74 36.31 26.71 -10.21
C VAL A 74 35.64 27.69 -9.25
N ALA A 75 34.60 27.24 -8.52
CA ALA A 75 33.96 28.04 -7.48
C ALA A 75 34.92 28.35 -6.32
N GLY A 76 35.76 27.40 -5.90
CA GLY A 76 36.77 27.60 -4.85
C GLY A 76 37.87 28.58 -5.26
N LEU A 77 38.34 28.50 -6.51
CA LEU A 77 39.28 29.46 -7.10
C LEU A 77 38.69 30.88 -7.15
N GLY A 78 37.39 31.00 -7.42
CA GLY A 78 36.66 32.27 -7.39
C GLY A 78 36.47 32.85 -5.98
N ILE A 79 36.03 32.01 -5.03
CA ILE A 79 35.59 32.44 -3.69
C ILE A 79 36.77 32.61 -2.72
N TYR A 80 37.72 31.66 -2.68
CA TYR A 80 38.82 31.69 -1.71
C TYR A 80 40.05 32.43 -2.21
N LEU A 81 40.43 32.18 -3.47
CA LEU A 81 41.67 32.69 -4.05
C LEU A 81 41.47 33.96 -4.88
N ARG A 82 40.22 34.35 -5.16
CA ARG A 82 39.84 35.45 -6.06
C ARG A 82 40.54 35.39 -7.42
N ALA A 83 40.93 34.18 -7.86
CA ALA A 83 41.80 33.92 -9.00
C ALA A 83 41.06 33.33 -10.22
N GLY A 84 39.74 33.20 -10.17
CA GLY A 84 38.93 32.50 -11.18
C GLY A 84 38.53 33.30 -12.43
N GLY A 85 39.09 34.49 -12.68
CA GLY A 85 38.73 35.30 -13.85
C GLY A 85 37.25 35.74 -13.88
N PRO A 86 36.67 36.12 -15.04
CA PRO A 86 35.27 36.50 -15.17
C PRO A 86 34.29 35.37 -14.80
N VAL A 87 34.65 34.13 -15.12
CA VAL A 87 33.81 32.95 -14.86
C VAL A 87 33.74 32.64 -13.37
N GLY A 88 34.87 32.60 -12.67
CA GLY A 88 34.91 32.36 -11.23
C GLY A 88 34.26 33.49 -10.42
N ARG A 89 34.33 34.74 -10.90
CA ARG A 89 33.58 35.86 -10.32
C ARG A 89 32.08 35.69 -10.52
N GLY A 90 31.62 35.38 -11.74
CA GLY A 90 30.20 35.12 -12.00
C GLY A 90 29.64 33.96 -11.18
N VAL A 91 30.41 32.88 -11.00
CA VAL A 91 30.04 31.74 -10.14
C VAL A 91 30.00 32.15 -8.66
N SER A 92 30.98 32.93 -8.19
CA SER A 92 31.01 33.45 -6.81
C SER A 92 29.82 34.37 -6.51
N ASP A 93 29.44 35.22 -7.48
CA ASP A 93 28.31 36.15 -7.35
C ASP A 93 26.98 35.38 -7.38
N LEU A 94 26.86 34.37 -8.25
CA LEU A 94 25.70 33.49 -8.28
C LEU A 94 25.56 32.68 -6.97
N MET A 95 26.65 32.14 -6.44
CA MET A 95 26.63 31.41 -5.17
C MET A 95 26.34 32.35 -3.99
N GLY A 96 26.82 33.59 -4.02
CA GLY A 96 26.51 34.61 -3.02
C GLY A 96 25.04 35.04 -3.05
N THR A 97 24.46 35.21 -4.24
CA THR A 97 23.03 35.55 -4.35
C THR A 97 22.11 34.41 -3.93
N LEU A 98 22.49 33.15 -4.18
CA LEU A 98 21.70 31.98 -3.80
C LEU A 98 21.85 31.62 -2.32
N PHE A 99 23.08 31.51 -1.82
CA PHE A 99 23.39 30.92 -0.51
C PHE A 99 24.04 31.90 0.48
N GLY A 100 24.29 33.15 0.06
CA GLY A 100 24.87 34.19 0.90
C GLY A 100 26.20 33.78 1.52
N ALA A 101 26.32 33.97 2.83
CA ALA A 101 27.48 33.59 3.64
C ALA A 101 27.85 32.11 3.57
N ALA A 102 26.88 31.22 3.30
CA ALA A 102 27.13 29.79 3.16
C ALA A 102 27.89 29.43 1.87
N ARG A 103 28.10 30.40 0.95
CA ARG A 103 28.94 30.22 -0.26
C ARG A 103 30.35 29.74 0.05
N VAL A 104 30.86 30.00 1.26
CA VAL A 104 32.19 29.60 1.70
C VAL A 104 32.30 28.07 1.89
N VAL A 105 31.19 27.34 2.03
CA VAL A 105 31.22 25.86 2.22
C VAL A 105 30.89 25.12 0.91
N ALA A 106 30.17 25.77 0.00
CA ALA A 106 29.67 25.16 -1.23
C ALA A 106 30.78 24.56 -2.15
N PRO A 107 31.92 25.22 -2.41
CA PRO A 107 33.00 24.64 -3.23
C PRO A 107 33.53 23.30 -2.69
N VAL A 108 33.73 23.19 -1.38
CA VAL A 108 34.24 21.98 -0.73
C VAL A 108 33.23 20.84 -0.85
N LEU A 109 31.94 21.13 -0.63
CA LEU A 109 30.87 20.14 -0.77
C LEU A 109 30.71 19.65 -2.21
N LEU A 110 30.77 20.55 -3.20
CA LEU A 110 30.67 20.18 -4.62
C LEU A 110 31.83 19.27 -5.05
N VAL A 111 33.05 19.56 -4.59
CA VAL A 111 34.21 18.67 -4.82
C VAL A 111 34.04 17.33 -4.11
N LEU A 112 33.63 17.33 -2.85
CA LEU A 112 33.43 16.12 -2.07
C LEU A 112 32.37 15.20 -2.71
N VAL A 113 31.20 15.74 -3.05
CA VAL A 113 30.12 15.00 -3.71
C VAL A 113 30.55 14.54 -5.09
N GLY A 114 31.27 15.37 -5.84
CA GLY A 114 31.81 15.00 -7.14
C GLY A 114 32.77 13.81 -7.06
N VAL A 115 33.68 13.82 -6.09
CA VAL A 115 34.62 12.71 -5.84
C VAL A 115 33.91 11.45 -5.34
N LEU A 116 32.88 11.59 -4.49
CA LEU A 116 32.10 10.45 -4.00
C LEU A 116 31.27 9.79 -5.11
N LEU A 117 30.74 10.58 -6.05
CA LEU A 117 30.02 10.06 -7.22
C LEU A 117 30.94 9.28 -8.15
N VAL A 118 32.18 9.75 -8.36
CA VAL A 118 33.19 9.07 -9.20
C VAL A 118 33.77 7.82 -8.52
N ARG A 119 33.85 7.79 -7.18
CA ARG A 119 34.45 6.65 -6.46
C ARG A 119 33.52 5.45 -6.31
N GLY A 120 32.22 5.61 -6.55
CA GLY A 120 31.20 4.62 -6.18
C GLY A 120 31.16 4.46 -4.66
N ILE A 121 30.02 4.76 -4.03
CA ILE A 121 29.88 4.56 -2.58
C ILE A 121 30.10 3.06 -2.32
N PRO A 122 31.12 2.64 -1.53
CA PRO A 122 31.30 1.24 -1.19
C PRO A 122 30.04 0.82 -0.42
N GLU A 123 29.31 -0.18 -0.93
CA GLU A 123 28.23 -0.76 -0.15
C GLU A 123 28.86 -1.37 1.12
N PRO A 124 28.49 -0.91 2.33
CA PRO A 124 28.95 -1.55 3.53
C PRO A 124 28.35 -2.95 3.58
N ASN A 125 29.21 -3.97 3.71
CA ASN A 125 28.80 -5.34 3.99
C ASN A 125 27.74 -5.34 5.11
N PRO A 126 26.60 -6.03 4.96
CA PRO A 126 25.66 -6.19 6.05
C PRO A 126 26.29 -7.12 7.09
N GLU A 127 26.73 -6.57 8.22
CA GLU A 127 26.97 -7.37 9.43
C GLU A 127 25.62 -7.88 9.98
N PRO A 128 25.59 -9.09 10.56
CA PRO A 128 24.38 -9.67 11.10
C PRO A 128 24.19 -9.20 12.55
N ALA A 129 23.16 -8.38 12.83
CA ALA A 129 22.52 -8.36 14.15
C ALA A 129 21.27 -7.46 14.24
N ASP A 130 20.29 -8.05 14.92
CA ASP A 130 19.21 -7.51 15.76
C ASP A 130 17.90 -6.97 15.12
N GLU A 131 16.96 -7.91 15.13
CA GLU A 131 15.50 -7.78 15.12
C GLU A 131 15.02 -6.83 16.23
N SER A 132 14.58 -5.60 15.88
CA SER A 132 13.53 -4.82 16.59
C SER A 132 13.52 -3.35 16.18
N ALA A 133 13.06 -3.04 14.96
CA ALA A 133 12.55 -1.71 14.61
C ALA A 133 11.74 -1.79 13.31
N GLU A 134 10.42 -1.95 13.44
CA GLU A 134 9.48 -1.86 12.32
C GLU A 134 9.35 -0.42 11.80
N GLY A 135 9.27 -0.26 10.48
CA GLY A 135 8.58 0.87 9.84
C GLY A 135 9.44 1.99 9.24
N SER A 136 10.09 1.74 8.09
CA SER A 136 10.19 2.72 6.99
C SER A 136 10.82 2.09 5.73
N PRO A 137 10.41 2.50 4.52
CA PRO A 137 10.85 1.88 3.28
C PRO A 137 12.37 2.02 3.12
N ALA A 138 13.02 0.92 2.77
CA ALA A 138 14.43 0.88 2.41
C ALA A 138 14.66 1.63 1.10
N SER A 139 14.60 2.96 1.14
CA SER A 139 15.26 3.79 0.13
C SER A 139 16.76 3.64 0.34
N ALA A 140 17.46 3.34 -0.75
CA ALA A 140 18.92 3.26 -0.84
C ALA A 140 19.63 4.23 0.12
N PRO A 141 20.80 3.89 0.70
CA PRO A 141 21.53 4.76 1.63
C PRO A 141 21.67 6.21 1.14
N VAL A 142 21.71 6.40 -0.18
CA VAL A 142 21.66 7.70 -0.89
C VAL A 142 20.44 8.55 -0.54
N GLY A 143 19.23 7.98 -0.47
CA GLY A 143 17.99 8.70 -0.17
C GLY A 143 17.97 9.27 1.25
N ARG A 144 18.58 8.57 2.21
CA ARG A 144 18.72 9.03 3.60
C ARG A 144 19.72 10.18 3.73
N PHE A 145 20.88 10.07 3.09
CA PHE A 145 21.87 11.14 3.07
C PHE A 145 21.34 12.37 2.33
N ALA A 146 20.55 12.18 1.27
CA ALA A 146 19.86 13.26 0.58
C ALA A 146 18.83 13.93 1.49
N LEU A 147 17.89 13.18 2.06
CA LEU A 147 16.82 13.74 2.90
C LEU A 147 17.38 14.41 4.17
N GLY A 148 18.23 13.71 4.92
CA GLY A 148 18.85 14.26 6.14
C GLY A 148 19.77 15.45 5.85
N GLY A 149 20.54 15.39 4.76
CA GLY A 149 21.39 16.49 4.32
C GLY A 149 20.59 17.73 3.91
N THR A 150 19.48 17.55 3.18
CA THR A 150 18.59 18.66 2.81
C THR A 150 17.95 19.31 4.03
N LEU A 151 17.47 18.53 5.01
CA LEU A 151 16.88 19.07 6.23
C LEU A 151 17.88 19.90 7.05
N VAL A 152 19.12 19.41 7.20
CA VAL A 152 20.18 20.16 7.87
C VAL A 152 20.57 21.42 7.10
N ALA A 153 20.65 21.35 5.77
CA ALA A 153 20.96 22.52 4.94
C ALA A 153 19.88 23.61 5.05
N VAL A 154 18.60 23.22 5.03
CA VAL A 154 17.46 24.12 5.22
C VAL A 154 17.51 24.79 6.59
N ALA A 155 17.77 24.01 7.64
CA ALA A 155 17.91 24.53 9.00
C ALA A 155 19.08 25.52 9.14
N ILE A 156 20.26 25.19 8.59
CA ILE A 156 21.45 26.06 8.65
C ILE A 156 21.22 27.37 7.88
N LEU A 157 20.66 27.30 6.68
CA LEU A 157 20.38 28.49 5.86
C LEU A 157 19.30 29.39 6.50
N GLY A 158 18.25 28.79 7.08
CA GLY A 158 17.23 29.53 7.82
C GLY A 158 17.80 30.20 9.07
N LEU A 159 18.60 29.47 9.87
CA LEU A 159 19.23 30.03 11.08
C LEU A 159 20.24 31.12 10.74
N LEU A 160 21.03 30.96 9.68
CA LEU A 160 21.95 31.99 9.19
C LEU A 160 21.23 33.25 8.73
N HIS A 161 20.04 33.14 8.15
CA HIS A 161 19.21 34.29 7.77
C HIS A 161 18.81 35.07 9.02
N MET A 162 18.37 34.38 10.08
CA MET A 162 17.94 35.02 11.32
C MET A 162 19.10 35.58 12.15
N LEU A 163 20.20 34.84 12.28
CA LEU A 163 21.39 35.25 13.03
C LEU A 163 22.08 36.49 12.45
N ARG A 164 21.89 36.74 11.14
CA ARG A 164 22.50 37.89 10.43
C ARG A 164 21.50 39.02 10.12
N GLY A 165 20.35 39.05 10.80
CA GLY A 165 19.45 40.21 10.79
C GLY A 165 18.35 40.20 9.74
N ALA A 166 17.90 39.03 9.27
CA ALA A 166 16.68 38.79 8.49
C ALA A 166 16.26 39.93 7.53
N PRO A 167 17.05 40.20 6.47
CA PRO A 167 16.75 41.32 5.56
C PRO A 167 15.37 41.21 4.91
N ASP A 168 14.57 42.28 4.96
CA ASP A 168 13.20 42.34 4.44
C ASP A 168 13.08 42.31 2.91
N PHE A 169 11.87 42.07 2.37
CA PHE A 169 11.64 41.84 0.92
C PHE A 169 12.08 43.01 0.03
N GLY A 170 12.37 44.18 0.61
CA GLY A 170 12.93 45.35 -0.06
C GLY A 170 14.46 45.55 0.08
N ALA A 171 15.19 44.67 0.76
CA ALA A 171 16.64 44.82 1.00
C ALA A 171 17.49 44.68 -0.28
N GLY A 172 18.63 45.37 -0.32
CA GLY A 172 19.53 45.39 -1.48
C GLY A 172 20.20 44.04 -1.75
N ARG A 173 20.63 43.79 -3.00
CA ARG A 173 21.29 42.51 -3.39
C ARG A 173 22.53 42.21 -2.54
N ASP A 174 23.24 43.24 -2.09
CA ASP A 174 24.45 43.09 -1.28
C ASP A 174 24.14 42.68 0.16
N GLU A 175 23.05 43.20 0.75
CA GLU A 175 22.58 42.82 2.10
C GLU A 175 22.04 41.39 2.14
N VAL A 176 21.34 40.97 1.07
CA VAL A 176 20.87 39.58 0.92
C VAL A 176 22.04 38.61 0.73
N ALA A 177 23.10 39.03 0.04
CA ALA A 177 24.30 38.23 -0.17
C ALA A 177 25.20 38.12 1.08
N ASP A 178 25.18 39.10 1.99
CA ASP A 178 25.91 39.05 3.26
C ASP A 178 25.20 38.21 4.35
N ALA A 179 23.88 38.02 4.21
CA ALA A 179 23.06 37.11 5.02
C ALA A 179 23.10 35.67 4.46
N ALA A 180 21.99 34.92 4.46
CA ALA A 180 21.93 33.54 3.96
C ALA A 180 21.47 33.41 2.49
N GLY A 181 21.57 34.50 1.72
CA GLY A 181 21.14 34.52 0.32
C GLY A 181 19.62 34.46 0.15
N THR A 182 19.20 34.38 -1.10
CA THR A 182 17.78 34.29 -1.49
C THR A 182 17.11 33.00 -1.00
N VAL A 183 17.85 31.89 -0.91
CA VAL A 183 17.32 30.60 -0.42
C VAL A 183 17.05 30.67 1.08
N GLY A 184 17.99 31.20 1.88
CA GLY A 184 17.79 31.35 3.33
C GLY A 184 16.65 32.32 3.65
N ARG A 185 16.47 33.36 2.83
CA ARG A 185 15.33 34.28 2.92
C ARG A 185 13.99 33.58 2.64
N LEU A 186 13.93 32.77 1.58
CA LEU A 186 12.69 32.06 1.19
C LEU A 186 12.25 31.05 2.25
N ILE A 187 13.21 30.50 3.01
CA ILE A 187 12.94 29.58 4.12
C ILE A 187 12.60 30.37 5.40
N GLY A 188 13.45 31.32 5.80
CA GLY A 188 13.35 31.97 7.10
C GLY A 188 12.18 32.95 7.22
N GLN A 189 11.92 33.75 6.18
CA GLN A 189 10.98 34.88 6.30
C GLN A 189 9.51 34.46 6.45
N PRO A 190 8.99 33.43 5.73
CA PRO A 190 7.65 32.92 5.99
C PRO A 190 7.49 32.35 7.41
N LEU A 191 8.53 31.72 7.95
CA LEU A 191 8.52 31.17 9.31
C LEU A 191 8.46 32.29 10.35
N VAL A 192 9.24 33.35 10.19
CA VAL A 192 9.21 34.53 11.07
C VAL A 192 7.85 35.19 11.04
N ASN A 193 7.27 35.39 9.85
CA ASN A 193 5.95 36.00 9.70
C ASN A 193 4.83 35.16 10.34
N ALA A 194 4.95 33.84 10.34
CA ALA A 194 3.93 32.94 10.88
C ALA A 194 4.06 32.69 12.38
N LEU A 195 5.29 32.61 12.92
CA LEU A 195 5.57 32.11 14.26
C LEU A 195 6.29 33.13 15.17
N GLY A 196 6.63 34.30 14.64
CA GLY A 196 7.53 35.26 15.30
C GLY A 196 8.96 34.75 15.39
N ASP A 197 9.88 35.61 15.85
CA ASP A 197 11.31 35.29 15.84
C ASP A 197 11.63 34.05 16.68
N ALA A 198 11.12 34.00 17.91
CA ALA A 198 11.36 32.90 18.84
C ALA A 198 10.81 31.55 18.32
N GLY A 199 9.64 31.56 17.68
CA GLY A 199 9.03 30.37 17.11
C GLY A 199 9.76 29.87 15.87
N ALA A 200 10.20 30.79 15.00
CA ALA A 200 11.02 30.43 13.83
C ALA A 200 12.36 29.81 14.22
N TYR A 201 13.05 30.35 15.23
CA TYR A 201 14.27 29.74 15.79
C TYR A 201 14.03 28.32 16.32
N ALA A 202 12.96 28.12 17.10
CA ALA A 202 12.63 26.81 17.67
C ALA A 202 12.38 25.76 16.57
N VAL A 203 11.61 26.12 15.54
CA VAL A 203 11.29 25.23 14.41
C VAL A 203 12.54 24.87 13.60
N LEU A 204 13.41 25.84 13.30
CA LEU A 204 14.62 25.59 12.52
C LEU A 204 15.65 24.76 13.29
N VAL A 205 15.79 24.98 14.60
CA VAL A 205 16.63 24.12 15.47
C VAL A 205 16.07 22.70 15.52
N ALA A 206 14.75 22.53 15.69
CA ALA A 206 14.11 21.22 15.69
C ALA A 206 14.31 20.49 14.35
N LEU A 207 14.19 21.21 13.23
CA LEU A 207 14.43 20.67 11.88
C LEU A 207 15.88 20.24 11.69
N GLY A 208 16.84 21.03 12.20
CA GLY A 208 18.26 20.70 12.17
C GLY A 208 18.58 19.46 13.01
N VAL A 209 17.99 19.35 14.20
CA VAL A 209 18.12 18.15 15.06
C VAL A 209 17.51 16.94 14.36
N ALA A 210 16.30 17.04 13.81
CA ALA A 210 15.67 15.97 13.06
C ALA A 210 16.53 15.50 11.86
N GLY A 211 17.08 16.45 11.09
CA GLY A 211 18.00 16.13 10.00
C GLY A 211 19.29 15.44 10.47
N ALA A 212 19.87 15.88 11.59
CA ALA A 212 21.05 15.26 12.19
C ALA A 212 20.76 13.84 12.73
N LEU A 213 19.59 13.60 13.32
CA LEU A 213 19.15 12.27 13.74
C LEU A 213 19.02 11.33 12.53
N VAL A 214 18.40 11.81 11.44
CA VAL A 214 18.27 11.06 10.17
C VAL A 214 19.65 10.71 9.58
N LEU A 215 20.63 11.61 9.66
CA LEU A 215 22.00 11.35 9.21
C LEU A 215 22.74 10.34 10.10
N THR A 216 22.61 10.46 11.42
CA THR A 216 23.42 9.72 12.40
C THR A 216 22.86 8.35 12.80
N ARG A 217 21.67 7.95 12.35
CA ARG A 217 20.96 6.72 12.80
C ARG A 217 20.72 6.70 14.31
N THR A 218 20.71 7.85 14.97
CA THR A 218 20.47 7.89 16.41
C THR A 218 18.97 7.98 16.65
N THR A 219 18.43 7.02 17.40
CA THR A 219 17.04 7.09 17.89
C THR A 219 16.96 8.15 18.98
N ILE A 220 15.80 8.81 19.12
CA ILE A 220 15.57 9.83 20.17
C ILE A 220 15.87 9.24 21.57
N SER A 221 15.63 7.94 21.77
CA SER A 221 15.96 7.21 22.99
C SER A 221 17.46 7.01 23.24
N ALA A 222 18.29 6.86 22.19
CA ALA A 222 19.74 6.75 22.30
C ALA A 222 20.41 8.10 22.60
N VAL A 223 19.81 9.21 22.14
CA VAL A 223 20.26 10.56 22.51
C VAL A 223 19.82 10.89 23.93
N ALA A 224 18.59 10.56 24.32
CA ALA A 224 18.09 10.78 25.69
C ALA A 224 18.94 10.05 26.76
N SER A 225 19.36 8.80 26.51
CA SER A 225 20.23 8.06 27.43
C SER A 225 21.66 8.58 27.48
N ARG A 226 22.20 9.12 26.37
CA ARG A 226 23.53 9.76 26.33
C ARG A 226 23.52 11.17 26.92
N THR A 227 22.43 11.91 26.81
CA THR A 227 22.27 13.22 27.46
C THR A 227 22.01 13.06 28.96
N ALA A 228 21.32 12.00 29.40
CA ALA A 228 21.23 11.66 30.83
C ALA A 228 22.61 11.31 31.42
N ALA A 229 23.45 10.56 30.68
CA ALA A 229 24.82 10.27 31.10
C ALA A 229 25.75 11.51 31.03
N GLY A 230 25.56 12.39 30.03
CA GLY A 230 26.34 13.62 29.85
C GLY A 230 25.98 14.75 30.81
N VAL A 231 24.71 14.84 31.24
CA VAL A 231 24.25 15.80 32.26
C VAL A 231 24.74 15.37 33.66
N VAL A 232 24.90 14.06 33.91
CA VAL A 232 25.48 13.54 35.16
C VAL A 232 27.01 13.68 35.19
N ALA A 233 27.69 13.66 34.04
CA ALA A 233 29.14 13.86 33.95
C ALA A 233 29.58 15.34 33.85
N GLY A 234 28.64 16.28 33.64
CA GLY A 234 28.91 17.71 33.49
C GLY A 234 28.37 18.61 34.62
N ALA A 235 28.00 18.04 35.76
CA ALA A 235 27.41 18.79 36.87
C ALA A 235 28.48 19.39 37.80
N ARG A 236 28.90 20.64 37.52
CA ARG A 236 29.26 21.72 38.48
C ARG A 236 29.78 22.94 37.69
N PRO A 237 29.26 24.19 37.87
CA PRO A 237 28.11 24.67 38.64
C PRO A 237 27.16 25.59 37.81
N VAL A 238 25.95 25.14 37.46
CA VAL A 238 24.87 26.05 36.97
C VAL A 238 23.56 25.79 37.74
N GLY A 239 23.67 25.29 38.97
CA GLY A 239 22.52 25.04 39.85
C GLY A 239 21.94 26.28 40.55
N GLY A 240 22.52 27.47 40.33
CA GLY A 240 22.19 28.69 41.08
C GLY A 240 21.15 29.62 40.43
N ALA A 241 20.85 29.46 39.13
CA ALA A 241 19.97 30.36 38.39
C ALA A 241 18.57 29.77 38.15
N ALA A 242 18.48 28.46 37.88
CA ALA A 242 17.21 27.79 37.59
C ALA A 242 16.26 27.72 38.81
N ARG A 243 16.80 27.70 40.04
CA ARG A 243 15.99 27.69 41.26
C ARG A 243 15.29 29.03 41.51
N ARG A 244 15.92 30.15 41.15
CA ARG A 244 15.36 31.51 41.29
C ARG A 244 14.28 31.87 40.28
N VAL A 245 14.24 31.20 39.12
CA VAL A 245 13.19 31.40 38.11
C VAL A 245 11.97 30.54 38.43
N MET A 246 12.18 29.34 38.98
CA MET A 246 11.10 28.45 39.39
C MET A 246 10.31 29.00 40.59
N ASP A 247 11.00 29.61 41.56
CA ASP A 247 10.37 30.21 42.74
C ASP A 247 9.52 31.45 42.39
N HIS A 248 9.82 32.15 41.29
CA HIS A 248 9.03 33.31 40.82
C HIS A 248 7.85 32.97 39.90
N LEU A 249 7.76 31.74 39.38
CA LEU A 249 6.68 31.29 38.50
C LEU A 249 5.56 30.56 39.25
N PHE A 250 5.80 30.12 40.49
CA PHE A 250 4.83 29.38 41.31
C PHE A 250 4.19 30.20 42.46
N GLU A 251 4.48 31.51 42.56
CA GLU A 251 3.94 32.39 43.61
C GLU A 251 2.79 33.34 43.14
N LEU A 252 2.17 33.09 41.99
CA LEU A 252 0.97 33.83 41.56
C LEU A 252 -0.21 32.88 41.32
N GLY A 253 -0.82 32.44 42.42
CA GLY A 253 -2.05 31.67 42.38
C GLY A 253 -2.48 31.11 43.72
N ASP A 254 -2.76 31.98 44.70
CA ASP A 254 -3.83 31.78 45.70
C ASP A 254 -3.96 32.99 46.63
N ALA A 255 -5.11 33.68 46.58
CA ALA A 255 -5.93 34.09 47.73
C ALA A 255 -6.91 35.22 47.37
N ASP A 256 -8.20 34.92 47.54
CA ASP A 256 -9.36 35.80 47.48
C ASP A 256 -9.28 37.05 48.37
N GLY A 257 -9.99 38.10 47.98
CA GLY A 257 -10.29 39.24 48.85
C GLY A 257 -11.05 40.36 48.13
N ASP A 258 -12.33 40.50 48.48
CA ASP A 258 -13.30 41.51 48.03
C ASP A 258 -12.81 42.97 48.07
N THR A 259 -13.52 43.82 47.30
CA THR A 259 -14.08 45.14 47.69
C THR A 259 -13.77 46.28 46.70
N GLU A 260 -14.86 46.80 46.14
CA GLU A 260 -15.14 48.19 45.72
C GLU A 260 -14.37 48.93 44.61
N GLN A 261 -15.19 49.29 43.60
CA GLN A 261 -15.35 50.61 42.96
C GLN A 261 -14.19 51.21 42.13
N ALA A 262 -14.44 51.32 40.83
CA ALA A 262 -14.02 52.47 40.02
C ALA A 262 -14.98 52.70 38.81
N PRO A 263 -15.11 53.94 38.29
CA PRO A 263 -16.34 54.44 37.70
C PRO A 263 -16.37 54.57 36.15
N VAL A 264 -17.57 54.36 35.61
CA VAL A 264 -18.39 55.19 34.67
C VAL A 264 -17.77 55.85 33.40
N PHE A 265 -18.45 55.57 32.27
CA PHE A 265 -18.69 56.37 31.03
C PHE A 265 -17.60 56.49 29.96
N GLN A 266 -17.86 56.54 28.64
CA GLN A 266 -19.09 56.59 27.81
C GLN A 266 -18.70 56.39 26.33
N GLY A 267 -19.57 55.82 25.50
CA GLY A 267 -19.50 56.00 24.03
C GLY A 267 -20.40 55.02 23.25
N PRO A 268 -21.14 55.45 22.20
CA PRO A 268 -22.53 55.06 22.03
C PRO A 268 -22.84 54.17 20.80
N GLU A 269 -23.97 53.47 20.96
CA GLU A 269 -25.09 53.19 20.04
C GLU A 269 -24.89 52.62 18.62
N ASP A 270 -25.68 51.55 18.41
CA ASP A 270 -26.48 51.18 17.25
C ASP A 270 -25.81 50.63 15.98
N LEU A 271 -26.08 49.33 15.72
CA LEU A 271 -27.02 48.91 14.67
C LEU A 271 -27.40 47.41 14.84
N ALA A 272 -28.69 47.14 15.06
CA ALA A 272 -29.38 45.87 14.77
C ALA A 272 -29.32 45.58 13.24
N SER A 273 -29.47 44.39 12.67
CA SER A 273 -30.22 43.16 12.99
C SER A 273 -29.73 42.03 12.02
N PRO A 274 -30.38 40.86 11.81
CA PRO A 274 -29.76 39.54 11.93
C PRO A 274 -29.51 38.87 10.57
N ALA A 275 -28.61 37.89 10.52
CA ALA A 275 -28.46 37.01 9.36
C ALA A 275 -29.01 35.61 9.70
N GLU A 276 -29.96 35.17 8.88
CA GLU A 276 -30.64 33.87 8.93
C GLU A 276 -29.70 32.67 8.72
N PRO A 277 -30.04 31.49 9.27
CA PRO A 277 -29.37 30.24 8.95
C PRO A 277 -29.91 29.69 7.63
N TYR A 278 -29.02 29.46 6.65
CA TYR A 278 -29.36 28.66 5.47
C TYR A 278 -28.86 27.23 5.66
N ASP A 279 -29.83 26.33 5.74
CA ASP A 279 -29.74 24.90 5.44
C ASP A 279 -29.04 24.67 4.09
N GLN A 280 -28.16 23.67 4.06
CA GLN A 280 -27.89 22.90 2.85
C GLN A 280 -27.83 21.41 3.21
N ASP A 281 -29.00 20.79 3.09
CA ASP A 281 -29.16 19.36 2.84
C ASP A 281 -28.50 19.00 1.49
N GLU A 282 -27.43 18.21 1.53
CA GLU A 282 -26.92 17.54 0.33
C GLU A 282 -27.75 16.28 0.06
N VAL A 283 -28.69 16.43 -0.87
CA VAL A 283 -29.48 15.35 -1.46
C VAL A 283 -28.62 14.61 -2.49
N GLU A 284 -28.23 13.39 -2.16
CA GLU A 284 -27.62 12.44 -3.10
C GLU A 284 -28.65 11.99 -4.14
N GLN A 285 -28.54 12.52 -5.37
CA GLN A 285 -29.41 12.18 -6.48
C GLN A 285 -28.89 10.96 -7.25
N GLU A 286 -29.60 9.86 -7.09
CA GLU A 286 -29.50 8.61 -7.86
C GLU A 286 -29.85 8.86 -9.36
N PRO A 287 -29.06 8.34 -10.32
CA PRO A 287 -29.35 8.54 -11.75
C PRO A 287 -30.56 7.70 -12.23
N PRO A 288 -31.40 8.22 -13.15
CA PRO A 288 -32.70 7.65 -13.47
C PRO A 288 -32.64 6.38 -14.34
N ALA A 289 -33.57 5.47 -14.04
CA ALA A 289 -33.77 4.18 -14.71
C ALA A 289 -34.19 4.31 -16.18
N LYS A 290 -33.56 3.51 -17.05
CA LYS A 290 -33.90 3.36 -18.47
C LYS A 290 -35.22 2.58 -18.65
N PRO A 291 -36.03 2.90 -19.68
CA PRO A 291 -37.37 2.34 -19.86
C PRO A 291 -37.36 0.86 -20.27
N LYS A 292 -38.15 0.06 -19.55
CA LYS A 292 -38.42 -1.36 -19.84
C LYS A 292 -39.17 -1.52 -21.16
N ARG A 293 -38.58 -2.24 -22.12
CA ARG A 293 -39.28 -2.77 -23.30
C ARG A 293 -40.15 -3.96 -22.87
N THR A 294 -41.43 -3.87 -23.18
CA THR A 294 -42.41 -4.94 -23.11
C THR A 294 -42.10 -6.06 -24.10
N ARG A 295 -41.92 -7.29 -23.62
CA ARG A 295 -42.00 -8.51 -24.43
C ARG A 295 -43.27 -9.27 -24.01
N LYS A 296 -44.16 -9.52 -24.98
CA LYS A 296 -45.28 -10.45 -24.84
C LYS A 296 -44.78 -11.90 -24.71
N PRO A 297 -45.58 -12.78 -24.10
CA PRO A 297 -45.12 -14.02 -23.46
C PRO A 297 -45.03 -15.19 -24.44
N ARG A 298 -44.02 -16.05 -24.25
CA ARG A 298 -44.04 -17.44 -24.75
C ARG A 298 -44.36 -18.34 -23.55
N ALA A 299 -45.34 -19.21 -23.75
CA ALA A 299 -45.98 -20.03 -22.75
C ALA A 299 -45.04 -21.04 -22.07
N ALA A 300 -45.27 -21.16 -20.76
CA ALA A 300 -45.12 -22.28 -19.83
C ALA A 300 -44.33 -23.53 -20.26
N ALA A 301 -43.29 -23.82 -19.48
CA ALA A 301 -43.02 -25.17 -18.98
C ALA A 301 -42.90 -25.08 -17.45
N VAL A 302 -43.49 -26.06 -16.79
CA VAL A 302 -43.82 -26.12 -15.36
C VAL A 302 -42.56 -26.22 -14.51
N ALA A 303 -42.55 -25.49 -13.39
CA ALA A 303 -41.53 -25.59 -12.36
C ALA A 303 -41.80 -26.82 -11.47
N ASP A 304 -40.78 -27.65 -11.28
CA ASP A 304 -40.66 -28.55 -10.14
C ASP A 304 -39.67 -27.90 -9.16
N PRO A 305 -40.01 -27.73 -7.87
CA PRO A 305 -39.10 -27.18 -6.87
C PRO A 305 -38.23 -28.29 -6.25
N GLU A 306 -37.06 -27.90 -5.73
CA GLU A 306 -36.09 -28.74 -4.98
C GLU A 306 -35.11 -29.60 -5.79
N LEU A 307 -33.99 -28.99 -6.22
CA LEU A 307 -32.66 -29.59 -6.10
C LEU A 307 -31.62 -28.47 -5.81
N PRO A 308 -30.74 -28.62 -4.79
CA PRO A 308 -29.61 -27.71 -4.57
C PRO A 308 -28.63 -27.74 -5.76
N PRO A 309 -27.81 -26.69 -5.98
CA PRO A 309 -26.83 -26.71 -7.06
C PRO A 309 -25.87 -27.89 -6.87
N GLU A 310 -25.85 -28.82 -7.84
CA GLU A 310 -24.91 -29.93 -7.89
C GLU A 310 -23.48 -29.39 -7.81
N GLN A 311 -22.89 -29.57 -6.64
CA GLN A 311 -21.46 -29.57 -6.43
C GLN A 311 -20.92 -30.74 -7.27
N LEU A 312 -20.23 -30.44 -8.38
CA LEU A 312 -19.54 -31.45 -9.17
C LEU A 312 -18.36 -32.00 -8.36
N GLU A 313 -18.65 -32.90 -7.42
CA GLU A 313 -17.68 -33.84 -6.87
C GLU A 313 -17.38 -34.87 -7.96
N ILE A 314 -16.40 -34.54 -8.80
CA ILE A 314 -15.83 -35.51 -9.73
C ILE A 314 -14.78 -36.29 -8.95
N GLU A 315 -15.10 -37.53 -8.58
CA GLU A 315 -14.13 -38.51 -8.11
C GLU A 315 -13.18 -38.86 -9.26
N LEU A 316 -11.95 -38.35 -9.19
CA LEU A 316 -10.88 -38.71 -10.11
C LEU A 316 -10.43 -40.16 -9.83
N PRO A 317 -10.40 -41.06 -10.85
CA PRO A 317 -9.90 -42.42 -10.66
C PRO A 317 -8.38 -42.44 -10.39
N PRO A 318 -7.86 -43.40 -9.61
CA PRO A 318 -6.44 -43.53 -9.33
C PRO A 318 -5.74 -44.15 -10.53
N GLY A 319 -5.14 -43.33 -11.39
CA GLY A 319 -4.55 -43.81 -12.63
C GLY A 319 -3.52 -42.89 -13.27
N THR A 320 -2.73 -42.17 -12.49
CA THR A 320 -1.59 -41.41 -13.05
C THR A 320 -0.46 -42.38 -13.39
N LYS A 321 0.20 -42.19 -14.55
CA LYS A 321 1.59 -42.65 -14.71
C LYS A 321 2.37 -42.13 -13.50
N ALA A 322 2.97 -43.03 -12.73
CA ALA A 322 3.63 -42.66 -11.47
C ALA A 322 4.69 -41.60 -11.76
N SER A 323 4.48 -40.37 -11.28
CA SER A 323 5.56 -39.40 -11.23
C SER A 323 6.69 -40.04 -10.45
N THR A 324 7.94 -39.95 -10.92
CA THR A 324 9.11 -40.38 -10.13
C THR A 324 9.18 -39.65 -8.77
N TRP A 325 8.45 -38.55 -8.64
CA TRP A 325 8.31 -37.77 -7.42
C TRP A 325 7.50 -38.49 -6.33
N LYS A 326 8.08 -38.61 -5.14
CA LYS A 326 7.41 -39.12 -3.94
C LYS A 326 7.00 -37.94 -3.05
N LEU A 327 5.74 -37.91 -2.64
CA LEU A 327 5.24 -36.88 -1.74
C LEU A 327 5.96 -36.93 -0.38
N PRO A 328 6.19 -35.77 0.27
CA PRO A 328 6.81 -35.72 1.58
C PRO A 328 5.96 -36.42 2.66
N SER A 329 6.62 -36.96 3.68
CA SER A 329 5.92 -37.60 4.81
C SER A 329 5.23 -36.55 5.68
N PRO A 330 3.96 -36.76 6.11
CA PRO A 330 3.27 -35.90 7.07
C PRO A 330 4.00 -35.73 8.41
N SER A 331 4.96 -36.59 8.72
CA SER A 331 5.81 -36.49 9.92
C SER A 331 6.78 -35.32 9.90
N LEU A 332 6.98 -34.66 8.74
CA LEU A 332 7.77 -33.43 8.64
C LEU A 332 7.06 -32.21 9.22
N LEU A 333 5.74 -32.29 9.41
CA LEU A 333 4.95 -31.20 9.96
C LEU A 333 4.79 -31.38 11.47
N GLU A 334 5.13 -30.33 12.21
CA GLU A 334 4.77 -30.24 13.62
C GLU A 334 3.26 -30.20 13.79
N ARG A 335 2.80 -30.76 14.91
CA ARG A 335 1.39 -30.77 15.31
C ARG A 335 1.24 -30.06 16.63
N SER A 336 0.17 -29.28 16.77
CA SER A 336 -0.14 -28.70 18.07
C SER A 336 -0.67 -29.80 18.99
N GLY A 337 -0.17 -29.84 20.23
CA GLY A 337 -0.72 -30.72 21.26
C GLY A 337 -2.17 -30.35 21.59
N SER A 338 -2.91 -31.27 22.21
CA SER A 338 -4.23 -30.97 22.75
C SER A 338 -4.12 -30.05 23.97
N GLN A 339 -4.73 -28.86 23.92
CA GLN A 339 -4.88 -28.00 25.09
C GLN A 339 -6.23 -28.27 25.77
N SER A 340 -6.21 -28.50 27.08
CA SER A 340 -7.43 -28.62 27.87
C SER A 340 -8.03 -27.23 28.11
N VAL A 341 -9.29 -27.05 27.72
CA VAL A 341 -10.05 -25.83 27.99
C VAL A 341 -10.57 -25.86 29.42
N ASP A 342 -10.23 -24.83 30.21
CA ASP A 342 -10.83 -24.61 31.52
C ASP A 342 -12.21 -23.97 31.37
N ARG A 343 -13.26 -24.79 31.44
CA ARG A 343 -14.65 -24.33 31.29
C ARG A 343 -15.08 -23.36 32.38
N ALA A 344 -14.56 -23.50 33.61
CA ALA A 344 -14.95 -22.63 34.71
C ALA A 344 -14.44 -21.20 34.49
N ALA A 345 -13.19 -21.06 34.05
CA ALA A 345 -12.60 -19.76 33.72
C ALA A 345 -13.30 -19.07 32.54
N VAL A 346 -13.74 -19.84 31.54
CA VAL A 346 -14.51 -19.30 30.41
C VAL A 346 -15.89 -18.82 30.86
N GLU A 347 -16.58 -19.58 31.70
CA GLU A 347 -17.89 -19.19 32.22
C GLU A 347 -17.81 -17.92 33.08
N GLU A 348 -16.78 -17.80 33.91
CA GLU A 348 -16.49 -16.58 34.68
C GLU A 348 -16.27 -15.37 33.75
N THR A 349 -15.56 -15.57 32.65
CA THR A 349 -15.38 -14.52 31.62
C THR A 349 -16.71 -14.11 31.00
N GLY A 350 -17.62 -15.05 30.75
CA GLY A 350 -18.97 -14.78 30.26
C GLY A 350 -19.82 -13.96 31.25
N ARG A 351 -19.76 -14.29 32.55
CA ARG A 351 -20.44 -13.51 33.59
C ARG A 351 -19.87 -12.10 33.73
N ARG A 352 -18.55 -11.95 33.58
CA ARG A 352 -17.89 -10.64 33.58
C ARG A 352 -18.34 -9.78 32.40
N LEU A 353 -18.52 -10.39 31.23
CA LEU A 353 -19.05 -9.71 30.04
C LEU A 353 -20.49 -9.22 30.26
N GLU A 354 -21.35 -10.06 30.84
CA GLU A 354 -22.74 -9.69 31.18
C GLU A 354 -22.79 -8.51 32.16
N HIS A 355 -21.93 -8.54 33.20
CA HIS A 355 -21.81 -7.43 34.15
C HIS A 355 -21.30 -6.14 33.49
N ALA A 356 -20.26 -6.23 32.65
CA ALA A 356 -19.71 -5.08 31.95
C ALA A 356 -20.75 -4.42 31.02
N LEU A 357 -21.57 -5.21 30.32
CA LEU A 357 -22.67 -4.69 29.49
C LEU A 357 -23.75 -4.00 30.34
N ALA A 358 -24.09 -4.57 31.50
CA ALA A 358 -25.06 -3.98 32.42
C ALA A 358 -24.59 -2.61 32.95
N GLU A 359 -23.31 -2.45 33.29
CA GLU A 359 -22.72 -1.17 33.71
C GLU A 359 -22.85 -0.07 32.64
N HIS A 360 -22.87 -0.43 31.36
CA HIS A 360 -23.05 0.50 30.23
C HIS A 360 -24.54 0.68 29.83
N GLY A 361 -25.46 0.17 30.66
CA GLY A 361 -26.90 0.28 30.46
C GLY A 361 -27.43 -0.61 29.33
N VAL A 362 -26.79 -1.75 29.09
CA VAL A 362 -27.24 -2.78 28.15
C VAL A 362 -27.52 -4.07 28.93
N GLU A 363 -28.80 -4.34 29.18
CA GLU A 363 -29.19 -5.61 29.76
C GLU A 363 -29.06 -6.73 28.73
N THR A 364 -28.28 -7.76 29.08
CA THR A 364 -28.11 -8.96 28.27
C THR A 364 -28.18 -10.19 29.15
N ARG A 365 -28.44 -11.36 28.54
CA ARG A 365 -28.40 -12.66 29.20
C ARG A 365 -27.48 -13.61 28.44
N LEU A 366 -26.56 -14.27 29.13
CA LEU A 366 -25.73 -15.32 28.52
C LEU A 366 -26.56 -16.58 28.24
N VAL A 367 -26.67 -16.96 26.97
CA VAL A 367 -27.42 -18.15 26.50
C VAL A 367 -26.47 -19.32 26.24
N GLY A 368 -25.28 -19.03 25.72
CA GLY A 368 -24.32 -20.06 25.34
C GLY A 368 -22.93 -19.52 25.12
N MET A 369 -21.97 -20.43 25.01
CA MET A 369 -20.58 -20.08 24.70
C MET A 369 -19.97 -21.16 23.82
N THR A 370 -19.18 -20.74 22.84
CA THR A 370 -18.42 -21.63 21.96
C THR A 370 -16.95 -21.26 22.03
N VAL A 371 -16.13 -22.18 22.52
CA VAL A 371 -14.70 -21.95 22.74
C VAL A 371 -13.93 -22.36 21.49
N GLY A 372 -13.35 -21.38 20.81
CA GLY A 372 -12.45 -21.60 19.69
C GLY A 372 -10.97 -21.59 20.10
N PRO A 373 -10.05 -21.84 19.16
CA PRO A 373 -8.61 -21.87 19.43
C PRO A 373 -8.05 -20.51 19.89
N THR A 374 -8.50 -19.42 19.26
CA THR A 374 -7.96 -18.06 19.49
C THR A 374 -8.94 -17.15 20.20
N VAL A 375 -10.24 -17.34 19.97
CA VAL A 375 -11.32 -16.52 20.52
C VAL A 375 -12.43 -17.43 21.05
N THR A 376 -13.16 -16.94 22.05
CA THR A 376 -14.40 -17.56 22.53
C THR A 376 -15.57 -16.67 22.12
N ARG A 377 -16.59 -17.27 21.52
CA ARG A 377 -17.84 -16.58 21.19
C ARG A 377 -18.84 -16.78 22.30
N PHE A 378 -19.26 -15.69 22.93
CA PHE A 378 -20.37 -15.67 23.89
C PHE A 378 -21.66 -15.28 23.17
N GLU A 379 -22.68 -16.11 23.29
CA GLU A 379 -24.02 -15.85 22.75
C GLU A 379 -24.86 -15.17 23.82
N LEU A 380 -25.22 -13.91 23.57
CA LEU A 380 -25.99 -13.08 24.49
C LEU A 380 -27.37 -12.74 23.89
N GLU A 381 -28.43 -12.95 24.65
CA GLU A 381 -29.76 -12.46 24.33
C GLU A 381 -29.93 -11.03 24.84
N LEU A 382 -30.50 -10.15 24.03
CA LEU A 382 -30.70 -8.74 24.40
C LEU A 382 -31.97 -8.58 25.23
N GLY A 383 -31.92 -7.72 26.25
CA GLY A 383 -33.09 -7.32 27.03
C GLY A 383 -34.13 -6.56 26.20
N PRO A 384 -35.39 -6.50 26.66
CA PRO A 384 -36.46 -5.82 25.95
C PRO A 384 -36.13 -4.34 25.71
N GLY A 385 -36.26 -3.89 24.46
CA GLY A 385 -36.03 -2.47 24.09
C GLY A 385 -34.57 -2.08 23.87
N VAL A 386 -33.61 -3.00 24.06
CA VAL A 386 -32.20 -2.76 23.75
C VAL A 386 -32.00 -2.84 22.22
N LYS A 387 -31.51 -1.74 21.63
CA LYS A 387 -31.19 -1.69 20.20
C LYS A 387 -29.84 -2.37 19.92
N VAL A 388 -29.79 -3.23 18.90
CA VAL A 388 -28.55 -3.88 18.43
C VAL A 388 -27.42 -2.87 18.18
N ALA A 389 -27.75 -1.74 17.56
CA ALA A 389 -26.80 -0.67 17.24
C ALA A 389 -26.06 -0.11 18.48
N ARG A 390 -26.73 -0.11 19.64
CA ARG A 390 -26.14 0.37 20.90
C ARG A 390 -25.06 -0.59 21.40
N VAL A 391 -25.22 -1.89 21.19
CA VAL A 391 -24.22 -2.88 21.61
C VAL A 391 -23.01 -2.83 20.68
N THR A 392 -23.24 -2.71 19.37
CA THR A 392 -22.14 -2.58 18.40
C THR A 392 -21.30 -1.31 18.61
N SER A 393 -21.89 -0.22 19.09
CA SER A 393 -21.13 1.00 19.41
C SER A 393 -20.22 0.86 20.63
N LEU A 394 -20.54 -0.03 21.56
CA LEU A 394 -19.80 -0.24 22.81
C LEU A 394 -18.58 -1.17 22.66
N HIS A 395 -18.20 -1.58 21.45
CA HIS A 395 -17.10 -2.54 21.25
C HIS A 395 -15.78 -2.14 21.94
N LYS A 396 -15.41 -0.84 21.92
CA LYS A 396 -14.20 -0.32 22.58
C LYS A 396 -14.30 -0.38 24.11
N ASP A 397 -15.47 -0.02 24.64
CA ASP A 397 -15.70 0.01 26.08
C ASP A 397 -15.75 -1.41 26.65
N ILE A 398 -16.35 -2.35 25.91
CA ILE A 398 -16.34 -3.78 26.24
C ILE A 398 -14.91 -4.33 26.18
N ALA A 399 -14.13 -3.98 25.14
CA ALA A 399 -12.74 -4.41 25.04
C ALA A 399 -11.90 -3.91 26.22
N TYR A 400 -12.13 -2.66 26.65
CA TYR A 400 -11.50 -2.08 27.85
C TYR A 400 -11.91 -2.82 29.13
N ALA A 401 -13.22 -2.99 29.36
CA ALA A 401 -13.74 -3.68 30.55
C ALA A 401 -13.28 -5.15 30.65
N MET A 402 -13.12 -5.82 29.51
CA MET A 402 -12.64 -7.20 29.44
C MET A 402 -11.11 -7.34 29.45
N ALA A 403 -10.38 -6.22 29.47
CA ALA A 403 -8.93 -6.15 29.40
C ALA A 403 -8.36 -6.90 28.17
N THR A 404 -9.01 -6.73 27.02
CA THR A 404 -8.64 -7.35 25.75
C THR A 404 -8.31 -6.30 24.69
N PRO A 405 -7.39 -6.58 23.75
CA PRO A 405 -6.98 -5.60 22.74
C PRO A 405 -8.12 -5.18 21.81
N ASP A 406 -9.02 -6.11 21.49
CA ASP A 406 -10.18 -5.87 20.63
C ASP A 406 -11.27 -6.92 20.90
N VAL A 407 -12.52 -6.58 20.58
CA VAL A 407 -13.70 -7.45 20.71
C VAL A 407 -14.55 -7.34 19.44
N ARG A 408 -14.91 -8.49 18.87
CA ARG A 408 -15.73 -8.54 17.66
C ARG A 408 -17.17 -8.88 18.00
N ILE A 409 -18.11 -8.05 17.55
CA ILE A 409 -19.54 -8.22 17.80
C ILE A 409 -20.23 -8.66 16.51
N LEU A 410 -20.86 -9.83 16.54
CA LEU A 410 -21.69 -10.40 15.49
C LEU A 410 -23.16 -10.22 15.88
N ALA A 411 -23.83 -9.25 15.27
CA ALA A 411 -25.23 -8.98 15.59
C ALA A 411 -26.07 -8.74 14.32
N PRO A 412 -27.20 -9.46 14.13
CA PRO A 412 -27.66 -10.67 14.85
C PRO A 412 -26.96 -11.95 14.38
N ILE A 413 -26.96 -13.01 15.22
CA ILE A 413 -26.53 -14.35 14.79
C ILE A 413 -27.59 -14.94 13.83
N PRO A 414 -27.23 -15.37 12.61
CA PRO A 414 -28.19 -15.99 11.70
C PRO A 414 -28.95 -17.16 12.34
N GLY A 415 -30.28 -17.11 12.33
CA GLY A 415 -31.14 -18.16 12.88
C GLY A 415 -31.31 -18.15 14.40
N LYS A 416 -30.75 -17.17 15.14
CA LYS A 416 -30.93 -17.04 16.60
C LYS A 416 -31.32 -15.60 16.98
N GLN A 417 -32.11 -15.43 18.05
CA GLN A 417 -32.39 -14.11 18.65
C GLN A 417 -31.29 -13.72 19.65
N ALA A 418 -30.03 -13.78 19.21
CA ALA A 418 -28.88 -13.51 20.06
C ALA A 418 -27.81 -12.73 19.28
N ILE A 419 -26.95 -12.05 20.02
CA ILE A 419 -25.71 -11.45 19.54
C ILE A 419 -24.54 -12.33 19.94
N GLY A 420 -23.53 -12.43 19.08
CA GLY A 420 -22.28 -13.12 19.37
C GLY A 420 -21.20 -12.10 19.71
N VAL A 421 -20.60 -12.21 20.88
CA VAL A 421 -19.44 -11.39 21.26
C VAL A 421 -18.22 -12.30 21.30
N GLU A 422 -17.27 -12.08 20.38
CA GLU A 422 -16.03 -12.83 20.27
C GLU A 422 -14.94 -12.12 21.08
N ILE A 423 -14.49 -12.79 22.15
CA ILE A 423 -13.45 -12.28 23.05
C ILE A 423 -12.19 -13.14 22.87
N PRO A 424 -11.00 -12.52 22.70
CA PRO A 424 -9.74 -13.24 22.65
C PRO A 424 -9.50 -14.11 23.90
N ASN A 425 -9.07 -15.35 23.68
CA ASN A 425 -8.71 -16.24 24.78
C ASN A 425 -7.45 -15.74 25.48
N VAL A 426 -7.39 -15.90 26.81
CA VAL A 426 -6.20 -15.59 27.62
C VAL A 426 -5.01 -16.43 27.18
N ARG A 427 -5.24 -17.72 26.85
CA ARG A 427 -4.26 -18.62 26.26
C ARG A 427 -4.73 -18.99 24.86
N LYS A 428 -4.11 -18.41 23.84
CA LYS A 428 -4.38 -18.74 22.44
C LYS A 428 -3.73 -20.07 22.10
N GLN A 429 -4.49 -20.98 21.50
CA GLN A 429 -3.95 -22.22 20.95
C GLN A 429 -3.32 -21.95 19.58
N LEU A 430 -2.07 -22.40 19.40
CA LEU A 430 -1.42 -22.39 18.10
C LEU A 430 -2.08 -23.41 17.18
N VAL A 431 -2.52 -22.99 16.00
CA VAL A 431 -3.05 -23.88 14.95
C VAL A 431 -1.94 -24.11 13.93
N THR A 432 -1.48 -25.36 13.80
CA THR A 432 -0.44 -25.71 12.84
C THR A 432 -1.04 -26.27 11.55
N VAL A 433 -0.31 -26.13 10.44
CA VAL A 433 -0.68 -26.75 9.15
C VAL A 433 -0.75 -28.27 9.28
N GLY A 434 0.13 -28.88 10.10
CA GLY A 434 0.12 -30.33 10.36
C GLY A 434 -1.20 -30.81 10.98
N ASP A 435 -1.82 -30.01 11.85
CA ASP A 435 -3.12 -30.36 12.45
C ASP A 435 -4.25 -30.36 11.41
N ILE A 436 -4.20 -29.43 10.46
CA ILE A 436 -5.24 -29.29 9.44
C ILE A 436 -5.05 -30.37 8.38
N LEU A 437 -3.84 -30.61 7.90
CA LEU A 437 -3.56 -31.60 6.85
C LEU A 437 -3.76 -33.06 7.31
N THR A 438 -3.91 -33.30 8.61
CA THR A 438 -4.18 -34.64 9.17
C THR A 438 -5.65 -34.86 9.55
N SER A 439 -6.46 -33.80 9.43
CA SER A 439 -7.90 -33.79 9.69
C SER A 439 -8.68 -34.70 8.73
N ALA A 440 -9.95 -34.95 9.04
CA ALA A 440 -10.83 -35.71 8.15
C ALA A 440 -11.12 -34.92 6.86
N GLU A 441 -11.25 -33.60 6.99
CA GLU A 441 -11.46 -32.67 5.89
C GLU A 441 -10.32 -32.72 4.87
N ALA A 442 -9.07 -32.76 5.34
CA ALA A 442 -7.91 -32.89 4.47
C ALA A 442 -7.78 -34.26 3.79
N ARG A 443 -8.37 -35.31 4.35
CA ARG A 443 -8.43 -36.65 3.71
C ARG A 443 -9.56 -36.74 2.68
N ALA A 444 -10.66 -36.03 2.91
CA ALA A 444 -11.76 -35.91 1.95
C ALA A 444 -11.38 -35.01 0.76
N ALA A 445 -10.45 -34.09 0.95
CA ALA A 445 -9.90 -33.24 -0.10
C ALA A 445 -9.25 -34.06 -1.22
N THR A 446 -9.83 -34.02 -2.42
CA THR A 446 -9.32 -34.74 -3.61
C THR A 446 -8.61 -33.81 -4.59
N HIS A 447 -8.93 -32.52 -4.60
CA HIS A 447 -8.39 -31.61 -5.61
C HIS A 447 -6.91 -31.23 -5.33
N PRO A 448 -6.02 -31.19 -6.34
CA PRO A 448 -4.60 -30.85 -6.16
C PRO A 448 -4.34 -29.41 -5.66
N LEU A 449 -5.30 -28.51 -5.86
CA LEU A 449 -5.23 -27.12 -5.38
C LEU A 449 -6.03 -26.89 -4.08
N GLU A 450 -6.40 -27.96 -3.37
CA GLU A 450 -6.95 -27.79 -2.01
C GLU A 450 -5.84 -27.53 -0.99
N VAL A 451 -6.04 -26.49 -0.19
CA VAL A 451 -5.04 -26.00 0.76
C VAL A 451 -5.64 -25.79 2.14
N ALA A 452 -4.81 -25.95 3.17
CA ALA A 452 -5.19 -25.66 4.54
C ALA A 452 -5.24 -24.14 4.76
N ILE A 453 -6.39 -23.65 5.22
CA ILE A 453 -6.57 -22.23 5.57
C ILE A 453 -6.35 -22.02 7.06
N GLY A 454 -6.99 -22.85 7.89
CA GLY A 454 -6.98 -22.64 9.33
C GLY A 454 -7.97 -23.53 10.07
N ARG A 455 -8.34 -23.09 11.27
CA ARG A 455 -9.52 -23.57 11.99
C ARG A 455 -10.51 -22.44 12.14
N ASP A 456 -11.79 -22.77 12.10
CA ASP A 456 -12.83 -21.82 12.45
C ASP A 456 -12.93 -21.63 13.97
N ILE A 457 -13.88 -20.80 14.39
CA ILE A 457 -14.17 -20.52 15.81
C ILE A 457 -14.74 -21.74 16.55
N ASP A 458 -15.28 -22.74 15.84
CA ASP A 458 -15.74 -24.00 16.43
C ASP A 458 -14.58 -25.01 16.54
N GLY A 459 -13.39 -24.64 16.05
CA GLY A 459 -12.19 -25.47 16.05
C GLY A 459 -12.13 -26.47 14.90
N LYS A 460 -13.09 -26.44 13.97
CA LYS A 460 -13.12 -27.31 12.79
C LYS A 460 -12.06 -26.90 11.78
N ALA A 461 -11.40 -27.88 11.18
CA ALA A 461 -10.41 -27.66 10.14
C ALA A 461 -11.08 -27.11 8.86
N ILE A 462 -10.51 -26.04 8.31
CA ILE A 462 -10.99 -25.43 7.08
C ILE A 462 -9.95 -25.67 5.97
N MET A 463 -10.37 -26.46 4.99
CA MET A 463 -9.70 -26.63 3.69
C MET A 463 -10.42 -25.78 2.65
N ALA A 464 -9.69 -25.25 1.68
CA ALA A 464 -10.27 -24.50 0.58
C ALA A 464 -9.65 -24.91 -0.76
N ASN A 465 -10.48 -25.04 -1.79
CA ASN A 465 -10.01 -25.30 -3.15
C ASN A 465 -9.71 -23.99 -3.88
N LEU A 466 -8.44 -23.74 -4.20
CA LEU A 466 -8.04 -22.54 -4.94
C LEU A 466 -8.61 -22.51 -6.38
N ALA A 467 -9.00 -23.65 -6.96
CA ALA A 467 -9.64 -23.65 -8.28
C ALA A 467 -11.08 -23.09 -8.26
N ALA A 468 -11.79 -23.24 -7.13
CA ALA A 468 -13.12 -22.66 -6.95
C ALA A 468 -13.06 -21.14 -6.69
N MET A 469 -11.89 -20.63 -6.28
CA MET A 469 -11.58 -19.21 -6.07
C MET A 469 -10.41 -18.84 -7.00
N PRO A 470 -10.64 -18.70 -8.31
CA PRO A 470 -9.58 -18.77 -9.33
C PRO A 470 -8.46 -17.73 -9.14
N HIS A 471 -8.76 -16.61 -8.47
CA HIS A 471 -7.79 -15.63 -8.02
C HIS A 471 -8.12 -15.20 -6.58
N ILE A 472 -7.09 -15.07 -5.73
CA ILE A 472 -7.22 -14.71 -4.33
C ILE A 472 -6.30 -13.53 -4.04
N LEU A 473 -6.83 -12.55 -3.29
CA LEU A 473 -6.07 -11.44 -2.74
C LEU A 473 -5.89 -11.66 -1.24
N ILE A 474 -4.64 -11.66 -0.78
CA ILE A 474 -4.30 -11.75 0.64
C ILE A 474 -3.74 -10.39 1.07
N ALA A 475 -4.40 -9.74 2.02
CA ALA A 475 -3.99 -8.45 2.56
C ALA A 475 -3.86 -8.52 4.09
N GLY A 476 -2.87 -7.82 4.63
CA GLY A 476 -2.63 -7.72 6.06
C GLY A 476 -1.46 -6.78 6.35
N ALA A 477 -1.51 -6.08 7.48
CA ALA A 477 -0.39 -5.28 7.96
C ALA A 477 0.80 -6.18 8.35
N THR A 478 1.99 -5.61 8.52
CA THR A 478 3.15 -6.32 9.07
C THR A 478 2.77 -6.95 10.42
N GLY A 479 3.18 -8.20 10.62
CA GLY A 479 2.84 -8.96 11.84
C GLY A 479 1.42 -9.55 11.86
N ALA A 480 0.55 -9.24 10.90
CA ALA A 480 -0.80 -9.83 10.84
C ALA A 480 -0.81 -11.32 10.40
N GLY A 481 0.34 -11.85 9.96
CA GLY A 481 0.49 -13.25 9.55
C GLY A 481 0.35 -13.50 8.05
N LYS A 482 0.42 -12.48 7.18
CA LYS A 482 0.38 -12.62 5.70
C LYS A 482 1.38 -13.68 5.20
N SER A 483 2.64 -13.56 5.61
CA SER A 483 3.71 -14.47 5.20
C SER A 483 3.52 -15.90 5.70
N SER A 484 3.07 -16.05 6.96
CA SER A 484 2.75 -17.36 7.55
C SER A 484 1.58 -18.04 6.83
N CYS A 485 0.55 -17.27 6.48
CA CYS A 485 -0.56 -17.74 5.66
C CYS A 485 -0.07 -18.22 4.29
N LEU A 486 0.71 -17.40 3.58
CA LEU A 486 1.26 -17.74 2.26
C LEU A 486 2.10 -19.04 2.32
N ASN A 487 2.99 -19.16 3.30
CA ASN A 487 3.78 -20.38 3.52
C ASN A 487 2.92 -21.60 3.85
N SER A 488 1.81 -21.41 4.57
CA SER A 488 0.85 -22.48 4.87
C SER A 488 0.13 -22.98 3.62
N LEU A 489 -0.25 -22.07 2.70
CA LEU A 489 -0.86 -22.43 1.42
C LEU A 489 0.15 -23.19 0.53
N LEU A 490 1.37 -22.67 0.39
CA LEU A 490 2.42 -23.33 -0.40
C LEU A 490 2.77 -24.71 0.15
N THR A 491 2.96 -24.81 1.47
CA THR A 491 3.25 -26.09 2.13
C THR A 491 2.11 -27.08 1.92
N SER A 492 0.86 -26.65 1.97
CA SER A 492 -0.29 -27.53 1.70
C SER A 492 -0.24 -28.15 0.31
N ILE A 493 0.15 -27.38 -0.70
CA ILE A 493 0.31 -27.87 -2.08
C ILE A 493 1.49 -28.84 -2.16
N LEU A 494 2.65 -28.49 -1.59
CA LEU A 494 3.85 -29.33 -1.64
C LEU A 494 3.68 -30.69 -0.93
N MET A 495 2.84 -30.73 0.10
CA MET A 495 2.53 -31.95 0.84
C MET A 495 1.51 -32.85 0.13
N ARG A 496 0.70 -32.31 -0.78
CA ARG A 496 -0.44 -33.03 -1.40
C ARG A 496 -0.31 -33.24 -2.90
N SER A 497 0.50 -32.45 -3.60
CA SER A 497 0.49 -32.38 -5.06
C SER A 497 1.86 -32.58 -5.67
N THR A 498 1.93 -33.36 -6.74
CA THR A 498 3.17 -33.62 -7.48
C THR A 498 3.44 -32.52 -8.52
N PRO A 499 4.70 -32.39 -9.02
CA PRO A 499 5.03 -31.43 -10.08
C PRO A 499 4.26 -31.62 -11.39
N ASP A 500 3.76 -32.84 -11.64
CA ASP A 500 2.96 -33.17 -12.82
C ASP A 500 1.48 -32.74 -12.66
N GLN A 501 1.05 -32.49 -11.42
CA GLN A 501 -0.28 -31.97 -11.11
C GLN A 501 -0.28 -30.45 -10.97
N VAL A 502 0.73 -29.89 -10.29
CA VAL A 502 0.81 -28.45 -10.01
C VAL A 502 2.21 -27.92 -10.30
N ARG A 503 2.25 -26.85 -11.09
CA ARG A 503 3.43 -26.04 -11.37
C ARG A 503 3.25 -24.64 -10.80
N MET A 504 4.34 -24.00 -10.41
CA MET A 504 4.31 -22.74 -9.68
C MET A 504 5.23 -21.69 -10.28
N ILE A 505 4.79 -20.44 -10.21
CA ILE A 505 5.60 -19.24 -10.43
C ILE A 505 5.55 -18.44 -9.14
N LEU A 506 6.71 -18.24 -8.51
CA LEU A 506 6.82 -17.49 -7.26
C LEU A 506 7.50 -16.15 -7.53
N VAL A 507 6.87 -15.06 -7.12
CA VAL A 507 7.37 -13.70 -7.27
C VAL A 507 7.58 -13.09 -5.89
N ASP A 508 8.85 -12.85 -5.55
CA ASP A 508 9.27 -12.29 -4.27
C ASP A 508 10.26 -11.14 -4.53
N PRO A 509 9.76 -9.91 -4.74
CA PRO A 509 10.60 -8.76 -5.03
C PRO A 509 11.52 -8.38 -3.86
N LYS A 510 11.15 -8.75 -2.62
CA LYS A 510 11.89 -8.40 -1.40
C LYS A 510 12.91 -9.46 -0.97
N ARG A 511 12.83 -10.68 -1.52
CA ARG A 511 13.68 -11.84 -1.19
C ARG A 511 13.61 -12.29 0.27
N VAL A 512 12.48 -12.05 0.93
CA VAL A 512 12.33 -12.34 2.36
C VAL A 512 11.61 -13.67 2.56
N GLU A 513 10.57 -13.94 1.78
CA GLU A 513 9.59 -14.98 2.12
C GLU A 513 9.80 -16.26 1.33
N MET A 514 10.12 -16.15 0.05
CA MET A 514 10.01 -17.28 -0.88
C MET A 514 11.36 -17.86 -1.31
N GLY A 515 12.47 -17.28 -0.85
CA GLY A 515 13.82 -17.73 -1.21
C GLY A 515 14.11 -19.20 -0.87
N GLN A 516 13.46 -19.72 0.17
CA GLN A 516 13.57 -21.12 0.61
C GLN A 516 12.97 -22.14 -0.37
N TYR A 517 12.08 -21.70 -1.27
CA TYR A 517 11.43 -22.56 -2.25
C TYR A 517 12.25 -22.75 -3.53
N ASN A 518 13.42 -22.10 -3.64
CA ASN A 518 14.29 -22.28 -4.79
C ASN A 518 14.66 -23.76 -4.98
N LYS A 519 14.74 -24.19 -6.25
CA LYS A 519 15.05 -25.57 -6.68
C LYS A 519 13.95 -26.61 -6.45
N LEU A 520 12.75 -26.21 -6.02
CA LEU A 520 11.62 -27.13 -6.04
C LEU A 520 11.26 -27.52 -7.48
N PRO A 521 11.00 -28.81 -7.76
CA PRO A 521 10.66 -29.28 -9.10
C PRO A 521 9.31 -28.74 -9.60
N HIS A 522 8.45 -28.30 -8.67
CA HIS A 522 7.19 -27.63 -9.00
C HIS A 522 7.39 -26.27 -9.66
N LEU A 523 8.56 -25.63 -9.51
CA LEU A 523 8.80 -24.31 -10.10
C LEU A 523 9.03 -24.38 -11.60
N LEU A 524 8.38 -23.46 -12.34
CA LEU A 524 8.63 -23.25 -13.77
C LEU A 524 9.87 -22.39 -14.03
N THR A 525 10.19 -21.51 -13.08
CA THR A 525 11.36 -20.64 -13.07
C THR A 525 11.85 -20.49 -11.64
N GLU A 526 13.12 -20.16 -11.45
CA GLU A 526 13.60 -19.71 -10.15
C GLU A 526 12.76 -18.54 -9.61
N VAL A 527 12.73 -18.40 -8.29
CA VAL A 527 11.92 -17.37 -7.61
C VAL A 527 12.27 -16.00 -8.19
N VAL A 528 11.24 -15.32 -8.71
CA VAL A 528 11.42 -14.11 -9.47
C VAL A 528 11.56 -12.93 -8.52
N THR A 529 12.79 -12.40 -8.42
CA THR A 529 13.08 -11.28 -7.51
C THR A 529 13.10 -9.92 -8.21
N VAL A 530 13.05 -9.89 -9.56
CA VAL A 530 13.15 -8.65 -10.34
C VAL A 530 11.76 -8.32 -10.91
N PRO A 531 11.16 -7.16 -10.61
CA PRO A 531 9.81 -6.82 -11.06
C PRO A 531 9.60 -6.93 -12.58
N LYS A 532 10.59 -6.51 -13.38
CA LYS A 532 10.53 -6.67 -14.85
C LYS A 532 10.49 -8.13 -15.31
N LYS A 533 11.21 -9.01 -14.62
CA LYS A 533 11.13 -10.46 -14.90
C LYS A 533 9.78 -11.02 -14.47
N ALA A 534 9.17 -10.47 -13.41
CA ALA A 534 7.85 -10.87 -12.97
C ALA A 534 6.78 -10.51 -14.02
N ALA A 535 6.83 -9.31 -14.60
CA ALA A 535 5.98 -8.93 -15.72
C ALA A 535 6.12 -9.89 -16.91
N ASN A 536 7.35 -10.28 -17.26
CA ASN A 536 7.58 -11.29 -18.31
C ASN A 536 7.00 -12.67 -17.97
N ALA A 537 7.07 -13.08 -16.70
CA ALA A 537 6.48 -14.34 -16.24
C ALA A 537 4.94 -14.31 -16.31
N LEU A 538 4.32 -13.18 -15.98
CA LEU A 538 2.88 -12.97 -16.15
C LEU A 538 2.48 -12.96 -17.64
N ALA A 539 3.25 -12.29 -18.49
CA ALA A 539 3.03 -12.32 -19.95
C ALA A 539 3.20 -13.73 -20.54
N TRP A 540 4.09 -14.55 -19.97
CA TRP A 540 4.18 -15.97 -20.30
C TRP A 540 2.93 -16.74 -19.85
N ALA A 541 2.43 -16.49 -18.63
CA ALA A 541 1.21 -17.12 -18.13
C ALA A 541 -0.02 -16.79 -19.00
N VAL A 542 -0.12 -15.57 -19.52
CA VAL A 542 -1.17 -15.17 -20.49
C VAL A 542 -1.04 -15.96 -21.80
N ARG A 543 0.16 -16.07 -22.37
CA ARG A 543 0.38 -16.87 -23.59
C ARG A 543 0.10 -18.35 -23.40
N GLU A 544 0.45 -18.90 -22.24
CA GLU A 544 0.15 -20.28 -21.88
C GLU A 544 -1.37 -20.48 -21.72
N MET A 545 -2.08 -19.51 -21.13
CA MET A 545 -3.54 -19.53 -21.06
C MET A 545 -4.18 -19.56 -22.46
N GLU A 546 -3.72 -18.71 -23.39
CA GLU A 546 -4.20 -18.70 -24.79
C GLU A 546 -3.95 -20.05 -25.47
N ARG A 547 -2.73 -20.58 -25.37
CA ARG A 547 -2.38 -21.90 -25.89
C ARG A 547 -3.29 -23.01 -25.35
N ARG A 548 -3.62 -22.96 -24.05
CA ARG A 548 -4.51 -23.94 -23.43
C ARG A 548 -5.94 -23.80 -23.93
N TYR A 549 -6.43 -22.58 -24.17
CA TYR A 549 -7.75 -22.38 -24.75
C TYR A 549 -7.85 -22.97 -26.16
N ASP A 550 -6.83 -22.76 -26.99
CA ASP A 550 -6.78 -23.33 -28.35
C ASP A 550 -6.81 -24.87 -28.28
N LEU A 551 -5.98 -25.46 -27.43
CA LEU A 551 -5.90 -26.91 -27.24
C LEU A 551 -7.21 -27.51 -26.69
N LEU A 552 -7.84 -26.84 -25.72
CA LEU A 552 -9.13 -27.23 -25.18
C LEU A 552 -10.23 -27.16 -26.24
N ALA A 553 -10.21 -26.13 -27.09
CA ALA A 553 -11.16 -25.97 -28.18
C ALA A 553 -10.96 -27.04 -29.28
N GLU A 554 -9.71 -27.37 -29.61
CA GLU A 554 -9.36 -28.45 -30.54
C GLU A 554 -9.85 -29.82 -30.03
N CYS A 555 -9.66 -30.11 -28.74
CA CYS A 555 -10.06 -31.38 -28.12
C CYS A 555 -11.54 -31.42 -27.69
N GLY A 556 -12.27 -30.31 -27.78
CA GLY A 556 -13.69 -30.23 -27.40
C GLY A 556 -13.98 -30.18 -25.90
N PHE A 557 -13.03 -29.79 -25.05
CA PHE A 557 -13.21 -29.68 -23.60
C PHE A 557 -13.45 -28.22 -23.17
N ARG A 558 -14.22 -28.04 -22.09
CA ARG A 558 -14.51 -26.70 -21.53
C ARG A 558 -13.46 -26.24 -20.52
N ASP A 559 -12.84 -27.19 -19.83
CA ASP A 559 -11.88 -26.93 -18.77
C ASP A 559 -10.76 -27.97 -18.75
N ILE A 560 -9.70 -27.64 -18.02
CA ILE A 560 -8.52 -28.48 -17.83
C ILE A 560 -8.84 -29.79 -17.11
N THR A 561 -9.86 -29.81 -16.24
CA THR A 561 -10.22 -31.00 -15.45
C THR A 561 -10.78 -32.08 -16.37
N GLY A 562 -11.71 -31.72 -17.26
CA GLY A 562 -12.27 -32.60 -18.27
C GLY A 562 -11.20 -33.10 -19.25
N TYR A 563 -10.33 -32.20 -19.72
CA TYR A 563 -9.22 -32.56 -20.60
C TYR A 563 -8.26 -33.55 -19.93
N ASN A 564 -7.84 -33.29 -18.69
CA ASN A 564 -6.92 -34.19 -17.98
C ASN A 564 -7.57 -35.53 -17.67
N ALA A 565 -8.87 -35.56 -17.36
CA ALA A 565 -9.58 -36.82 -17.16
C ALA A 565 -9.64 -37.64 -18.45
N ALA A 566 -9.82 -37.01 -19.61
CA ALA A 566 -9.76 -37.69 -20.91
C ALA A 566 -8.32 -38.13 -21.27
N TYR A 567 -7.32 -37.32 -20.94
CA TYR A 567 -5.91 -37.70 -21.04
C TYR A 567 -5.62 -38.97 -20.23
N ASP A 568 -6.04 -38.98 -18.96
CA ASP A 568 -5.80 -40.07 -18.02
C ASP A 568 -6.54 -41.36 -18.45
N ARG A 569 -7.66 -41.24 -19.20
CA ARG A 569 -8.35 -42.37 -19.85
C ARG A 569 -7.78 -42.76 -21.22
N GLY A 570 -6.89 -41.96 -21.79
CA GLY A 570 -6.34 -42.16 -23.14
C GLY A 570 -7.34 -41.88 -24.27
N GLU A 571 -8.34 -41.05 -24.02
CA GLU A 571 -9.44 -40.72 -24.96
C GLU A 571 -9.18 -39.45 -25.78
N LEU A 572 -7.98 -38.87 -25.68
CA LEU A 572 -7.61 -37.71 -26.49
C LEU A 572 -7.28 -38.17 -27.92
N ASN A 573 -8.22 -37.90 -28.82
CA ASN A 573 -8.05 -38.16 -30.24
C ASN A 573 -7.51 -36.91 -30.91
N ASP A 574 -6.41 -37.04 -31.68
CA ASP A 574 -5.95 -35.98 -32.58
C ASP A 574 -7.01 -35.78 -33.68
N PRO A 575 -7.62 -34.59 -33.81
CA PRO A 575 -8.57 -34.31 -34.89
C PRO A 575 -7.92 -34.46 -36.28
N ASN A 576 -6.59 -34.47 -36.38
CA ASN A 576 -5.85 -34.75 -37.61
C ASN A 576 -5.41 -36.22 -37.75
N ALA A 577 -5.71 -37.11 -36.80
CA ALA A 577 -5.38 -38.54 -36.90
C ALA A 577 -6.00 -39.19 -38.15
N GLU A 578 -7.24 -38.81 -38.51
CA GLU A 578 -7.91 -39.29 -39.73
C GLU A 578 -7.23 -38.81 -41.02
N LEU A 579 -6.54 -37.66 -40.98
CA LEU A 579 -5.86 -37.07 -42.15
C LEU A 579 -4.45 -37.62 -42.37
N LEU A 580 -3.81 -38.15 -41.32
CA LEU A 580 -2.42 -38.62 -41.35
C LEU A 580 -2.28 -40.09 -41.80
N GLY A 581 -3.39 -40.85 -41.88
CA GLY A 581 -3.42 -42.26 -42.29
C GLY A 581 -2.97 -43.23 -41.19
N GLU A 582 -3.33 -44.51 -41.33
CA GLU A 582 -3.09 -45.56 -40.31
C GLU A 582 -1.59 -45.80 -39.98
N ASP A 583 -0.69 -45.39 -40.89
CA ASP A 583 0.77 -45.58 -40.77
C ASP A 583 1.50 -44.39 -40.14
N ALA A 584 0.81 -43.28 -39.85
CA ALA A 584 1.40 -42.15 -39.16
C ALA A 584 1.23 -42.32 -37.65
N GLU A 585 2.34 -42.52 -36.92
CA GLU A 585 2.36 -42.29 -35.47
C GLU A 585 1.74 -40.91 -35.22
N SER A 586 0.66 -40.85 -34.43
CA SER A 586 -0.03 -39.60 -34.09
C SER A 586 1.02 -38.55 -33.66
N VAL A 587 1.28 -37.57 -34.53
CA VAL A 587 2.39 -36.63 -34.35
C VAL A 587 2.11 -35.67 -33.18
N THR A 588 0.84 -35.53 -32.77
CA THR A 588 0.45 -34.79 -31.57
C THR A 588 0.44 -35.73 -30.36
N ASN A 589 1.60 -35.85 -29.71
CA ASN A 589 1.64 -36.43 -28.38
C ASN A 589 1.05 -35.39 -27.42
N TYR A 590 -0.27 -35.40 -27.25
CA TYR A 590 -0.91 -34.57 -26.23
C TYR A 590 -0.25 -34.83 -24.88
N GLU A 591 -0.12 -33.79 -24.08
CA GLU A 591 0.46 -33.90 -22.75
C GLU A 591 -0.60 -33.57 -21.70
N ARG A 592 -0.50 -34.23 -20.55
CA ARG A 592 -1.29 -33.88 -19.38
C ARG A 592 -0.93 -32.46 -18.93
N MET A 593 -1.92 -31.61 -18.70
CA MET A 593 -1.66 -30.22 -18.34
C MET A 593 -1.63 -30.06 -16.80
N PRO A 594 -0.52 -29.56 -16.21
CA PRO A 594 -0.51 -29.23 -14.79
C PRO A 594 -1.29 -27.93 -14.55
N PHE A 595 -1.88 -27.81 -13.36
CA PHE A 595 -2.37 -26.53 -12.87
C PHE A 595 -1.19 -25.58 -12.64
N ILE A 596 -1.35 -24.30 -12.99
CA ILE A 596 -0.32 -23.29 -12.76
C ILE A 596 -0.79 -22.37 -11.65
N LEU A 597 -0.07 -22.34 -10.54
CA LEU A 597 -0.28 -21.40 -9.45
C LEU A 597 0.77 -20.28 -9.52
N VAL A 598 0.31 -19.05 -9.71
CA VAL A 598 1.15 -17.86 -9.65
C VAL A 598 0.97 -17.21 -8.29
N VAL A 599 2.05 -17.10 -7.51
CA VAL A 599 2.04 -16.48 -6.18
C VAL A 599 2.93 -15.24 -6.20
N ILE A 600 2.35 -14.11 -5.81
CA ILE A 600 3.03 -12.82 -5.71
C ILE A 600 2.96 -12.39 -4.25
N ASP A 601 4.10 -12.33 -3.56
CA ASP A 601 4.13 -11.93 -2.15
C ASP A 601 3.71 -10.45 -1.97
N GLU A 602 4.30 -9.57 -2.76
CA GLU A 602 4.02 -8.13 -2.70
C GLU A 602 3.62 -7.58 -4.07
N LEU A 603 2.31 -7.50 -4.29
CA LEU A 603 1.75 -6.95 -5.53
C LEU A 603 2.04 -5.45 -5.66
N ALA A 604 2.07 -4.71 -4.54
CA ALA A 604 2.28 -3.27 -4.55
C ALA A 604 3.64 -2.88 -5.18
N ASP A 605 4.71 -3.62 -4.86
CA ASP A 605 6.04 -3.41 -5.43
C ASP A 605 6.04 -3.64 -6.96
N LEU A 606 5.25 -4.59 -7.44
CA LEU A 606 5.10 -4.88 -8.85
C LEU A 606 4.34 -3.75 -9.57
N MET A 607 3.24 -3.27 -8.98
CA MET A 607 2.48 -2.15 -9.51
C MET A 607 3.31 -0.85 -9.56
N MET A 608 4.13 -0.58 -8.55
CA MET A 608 4.97 0.63 -8.53
C MET A 608 6.01 0.68 -9.65
N VAL A 609 6.55 -0.48 -10.04
CA VAL A 609 7.65 -0.56 -11.02
C VAL A 609 7.16 -0.87 -12.44
N ALA A 610 6.04 -1.59 -12.56
CA ALA A 610 5.57 -2.15 -13.82
C ALA A 610 4.04 -2.05 -14.01
N ALA A 611 3.36 -1.03 -13.45
CA ALA A 611 1.91 -0.81 -13.61
C ALA A 611 1.39 -0.74 -15.06
N ARG A 612 2.26 -0.61 -16.07
CA ARG A 612 1.84 -0.64 -17.48
C ARG A 612 1.95 -2.03 -18.11
N ASP A 613 2.77 -2.90 -17.51
CA ASP A 613 3.08 -4.24 -18.03
C ASP A 613 2.35 -5.35 -17.23
N VAL A 614 1.79 -4.99 -16.06
CA VAL A 614 0.92 -5.79 -15.19
C VAL A 614 -0.41 -5.08 -15.06
#